data_AF-A0AAQ6IVD1-F1
#
_entry.id   AF-A0AAQ6IVD1-F1
#
_cell.length_a   1.000
_cell.length_b   1.000
_cell.length_c   1.000
_cell.angle_alpha   90.00
_cell.angle_beta   90.00
_cell.angle_gamma   90.00
#
_symmetry.space_group_name_H-M   'P 1'
#
loop_
_entity.id
_entity.type
_entity.pdbx_description
1 polymer ?
#
loop_
_entity_poly.entity_id
_entity_poly.type
_entity_poly.pdbx_seq_one_letter_code
_entity_poly.pdbx_strand_id
1 'polypeptide(L)'
;MTHVHYKFSSKLSYDTVVFDGPHVTLRDLKRQIMGREKLRAADCDLQITNAQSKEEYTDDEGLIPKGSSVIVRRIPISGGKSSSSSKTNNIESSAVQFHHACGAIKA
;
A
#
# COMPACT_ATOMS: atom_id res chain seq x y z
N MET A 1 5.36 12.52 -18.89
CA MET A 1 5.69 11.99 -17.55
C MET A 1 4.55 11.11 -17.08
N THR A 2 4.77 9.81 -16.94
CA THR A 2 3.73 8.86 -16.50
C THR A 2 3.92 8.55 -15.02
N HIS A 3 2.81 8.30 -14.31
CA HIS A 3 2.85 8.05 -12.88
C HIS A 3 1.82 7.00 -12.45
N VAL A 4 2.13 6.29 -11.38
CA VAL A 4 1.23 5.37 -10.66
C VAL A 4 0.94 5.98 -9.31
N HIS A 5 -0.34 6.01 -8.92
CA HIS A 5 -0.75 6.40 -7.58
C HIS A 5 -0.67 5.17 -6.68
N TYR A 6 0.03 5.27 -5.56
CA TYR A 6 0.13 4.19 -4.60
C TYR A 6 -0.21 4.69 -3.20
N LYS A 7 -0.70 3.80 -2.35
CA LYS A 7 -0.93 4.09 -0.95
C LYS A 7 -0.65 2.86 -0.11
N PHE A 8 0.04 3.03 1.01
CA PHE A 8 0.15 1.96 1.99
C PHE A 8 -1.22 1.70 2.63
N SER A 9 -1.56 0.43 2.84
CA SER A 9 -2.81 0.06 3.53
C SER A 9 -2.95 0.76 4.89
N SER A 10 -1.83 1.08 5.54
CA SER A 10 -1.76 1.78 6.83
C SER A 10 -1.86 3.31 6.74
N LYS A 11 -1.75 3.89 5.53
CA LYS A 11 -1.82 5.34 5.27
C LYS A 11 -3.13 5.70 4.60
N LEU A 12 -3.61 6.94 4.78
CA LEU A 12 -4.77 7.49 4.08
C LEU A 12 -4.39 8.27 2.81
N SER A 13 -3.18 8.82 2.77
CA SER A 13 -2.68 9.61 1.63
C SER A 13 -2.12 8.72 0.52
N TYR A 14 -2.34 9.16 -0.72
CA TYR A 14 -1.69 8.58 -1.90
C TYR A 14 -0.39 9.32 -2.21
N ASP A 15 0.63 8.54 -2.53
CA ASP A 15 1.90 8.97 -3.08
C ASP A 15 1.97 8.59 -4.57
N THR A 16 2.89 9.20 -5.31
CA THR A 16 3.03 8.97 -6.75
C THR A 16 4.42 8.49 -7.09
N VAL A 17 4.53 7.34 -7.75
CA VAL A 17 5.79 6.93 -8.40
C VAL A 17 5.76 7.42 -9.83
N VAL A 18 6.82 8.14 -10.22
CA VAL A 18 7.01 8.61 -11.58
C VAL A 18 7.89 7.63 -12.32
N PHE A 19 7.48 7.25 -13.52
CA PHE A 19 8.25 6.37 -14.40
C PHE A 19 8.18 6.88 -15.83
N ASP A 20 9.01 6.33 -16.70
CA ASP A 20 9.00 6.64 -18.11
C ASP A 20 8.58 5.38 -18.87
N GLY A 21 7.40 5.41 -19.50
CA GLY A 21 6.83 4.28 -20.20
C GLY A 21 5.30 4.17 -20.09
N PRO A 22 4.66 3.29 -20.88
CA PRO A 22 3.21 3.07 -20.85
C PRO A 22 2.76 2.27 -19.61
N HIS A 23 3.65 1.46 -19.06
CA HIS A 23 3.44 0.58 -17.91
C HIS A 23 4.74 0.45 -17.10
N VAL A 24 4.59 0.04 -15.84
CA VAL A 24 5.70 -0.28 -14.95
C VAL A 24 5.58 -1.73 -14.50
N THR A 25 6.71 -2.44 -14.42
CA THR A 25 6.71 -3.80 -13.89
C THR A 25 6.53 -3.79 -12.39
N LEU A 26 5.91 -4.83 -11.83
CA LEU A 26 5.73 -4.99 -10.40
C LEU A 26 7.07 -4.86 -9.67
N ARG A 27 8.11 -5.53 -10.18
CA ARG A 27 9.46 -5.50 -9.63
C ARG A 27 10.03 -4.09 -9.52
N ASP A 28 9.91 -3.28 -10.57
CA ASP A 28 10.45 -1.92 -10.54
C ASP A 28 9.63 -1.01 -9.61
N LEU A 29 8.29 -1.14 -9.65
CA LEU A 29 7.41 -0.39 -8.76
C LEU A 29 7.72 -0.67 -7.28
N LYS A 30 7.90 -1.95 -6.91
CA LYS A 30 8.32 -2.33 -5.54
C LYS A 30 9.64 -1.66 -5.15
N ARG A 31 10.65 -1.72 -6.03
CA ARG A 31 11.97 -1.10 -5.78
C ARG A 31 11.88 0.41 -5.58
N GLN A 32 11.13 1.10 -6.42
CA GLN A 32 10.94 2.55 -6.29
C GLN A 32 10.23 2.93 -4.99
N ILE A 33 9.20 2.18 -4.59
CA ILE A 33 8.48 2.42 -3.34
C ILE A 33 9.39 2.12 -2.13
N MET A 34 10.13 1.01 -2.15
CA MET A 34 11.09 0.67 -1.09
C MET A 34 12.14 1.77 -0.89
N GLY A 35 12.69 2.30 -1.99
CA GLY A 35 13.68 3.38 -1.94
C GLY A 35 13.12 4.69 -1.39
N ARG A 36 11.89 5.06 -1.80
CA ARG A 36 11.22 6.29 -1.34
C ARG A 36 10.83 6.24 0.14
N GLU A 37 10.27 5.11 0.58
CA GLU A 37 9.84 4.92 1.97
C GLU A 37 10.99 4.46 2.89
N LYS A 38 12.22 4.32 2.34
CA LYS A 38 13.43 3.87 3.06
C LYS A 38 13.20 2.57 3.85
N LEU A 39 12.45 1.64 3.24
CA LEU A 39 12.14 0.36 3.86
C LEU A 39 13.35 -0.58 3.75
N ARG A 40 13.58 -1.37 4.80
CA ARG A 40 14.59 -2.42 4.77
C ARG A 40 14.08 -3.62 3.97
N ALA A 41 14.56 -3.73 2.73
CA ALA A 41 14.23 -4.84 1.83
C ALA A 41 14.65 -6.22 2.38
N ALA A 42 15.55 -6.26 3.37
CA ALA A 42 15.99 -7.48 4.04
C ALA A 42 15.00 -8.02 5.09
N ASP A 43 14.04 -7.20 5.53
CA ASP A 43 13.09 -7.56 6.60
C ASP A 43 11.63 -7.62 6.11
N CYS A 44 11.29 -6.98 4.99
CA CYS A 44 9.94 -6.95 4.45
C CYS A 44 9.90 -6.99 2.91
N ASP A 45 8.94 -7.72 2.36
CA ASP A 45 8.49 -7.58 0.97
C ASP A 45 7.25 -6.67 0.88
N LEU A 46 6.93 -6.24 -0.34
CA LEU A 46 5.74 -5.44 -0.65
C LEU A 46 4.77 -6.23 -1.52
N GLN A 47 3.55 -6.42 -1.04
CA GLN A 47 2.43 -6.93 -1.83
C GLN A 47 1.66 -5.76 -2.44
N ILE A 48 1.41 -5.82 -3.76
CA ILE A 48 0.73 -4.78 -4.52
C ILE A 48 -0.63 -5.30 -4.98
N THR A 49 -1.67 -4.52 -4.74
CA THR A 49 -3.05 -4.84 -5.15
C THR A 49 -3.64 -3.65 -5.90
N ASN A 50 -4.32 -3.88 -7.01
CA ASN A 50 -5.05 -2.83 -7.71
C ASN A 50 -6.20 -2.30 -6.84
N ALA A 51 -6.29 -0.99 -6.64
CA ALA A 51 -7.30 -0.38 -5.78
C ALA A 51 -8.72 -0.45 -6.39
N GLN A 52 -8.82 -0.52 -7.71
CA GLN A 52 -10.09 -0.51 -8.44
C GLN A 52 -10.62 -1.94 -8.62
N SER A 53 -9.82 -2.81 -9.26
CA SER A 53 -10.23 -4.18 -9.57
C SER A 53 -10.04 -5.16 -8.41
N LYS A 54 -9.29 -4.76 -7.37
CA LYS A 54 -8.85 -5.63 -6.26
C LYS A 54 -8.00 -6.82 -6.72
N GLU A 55 -7.43 -6.74 -7.92
CA GLU A 55 -6.53 -7.75 -8.47
C GLU A 55 -5.17 -7.66 -7.79
N GLU A 56 -4.61 -8.80 -7.39
CA GLU A 56 -3.33 -8.87 -6.69
C GLU A 56 -2.22 -9.19 -7.69
N TYR A 57 -1.20 -8.34 -7.75
CA TYR A 57 -0.04 -8.56 -8.59
C TYR A 57 0.95 -9.43 -7.82
N THR A 58 0.93 -10.75 -8.09
CA THR A 58 1.88 -11.71 -7.52
C THR A 58 3.08 -11.97 -8.43
N ASP A 59 2.94 -11.70 -9.73
CA ASP A 59 3.98 -11.94 -10.71
C ASP A 59 4.90 -10.73 -10.85
N ASP A 60 6.23 -10.94 -10.71
CA ASP A 60 7.23 -9.87 -10.81
C ASP A 60 7.27 -9.20 -12.19
N GLU A 61 6.84 -9.91 -13.24
CA GLU A 61 6.67 -9.39 -14.61
C GLU A 61 5.28 -8.77 -14.83
N GLY A 62 4.42 -8.78 -13.81
CA GLY A 62 3.12 -8.13 -13.82
C GLY A 62 3.20 -6.66 -14.23
N LEU A 63 2.41 -6.27 -15.22
CA LEU A 63 2.44 -4.95 -15.82
C LEU A 63 1.34 -4.07 -15.20
N ILE A 64 1.74 -3.03 -14.47
CA ILE A 64 0.83 -2.02 -13.94
C ILE A 64 0.73 -0.87 -14.95
N PRO A 65 -0.44 -0.61 -15.55
CA PRO A 65 -0.59 0.47 -16.51
C PRO A 65 -0.53 1.85 -15.84
N LYS A 66 -0.06 2.85 -16.59
CA LYS A 66 -0.03 4.25 -16.13
C LYS A 66 -1.39 4.74 -15.62
N GLY A 67 -1.36 5.61 -14.61
CA GLY A 67 -2.57 6.17 -14.02
C GLY A 67 -3.35 5.21 -13.12
N SER A 68 -2.88 3.97 -12.95
CA SER A 68 -3.48 3.03 -12.00
C SER A 68 -3.27 3.48 -10.57
N SER A 69 -4.23 3.14 -9.72
CA SER A 69 -4.14 3.27 -8.27
C SER A 69 -3.90 1.92 -7.64
N VAL A 70 -2.85 1.79 -6.84
CA VAL A 70 -2.48 0.54 -6.16
C VAL A 70 -2.40 0.71 -4.65
N ILE A 71 -2.72 -0.36 -3.93
CA ILE A 71 -2.58 -0.48 -2.49
C ILE A 71 -1.37 -1.34 -2.19
N VAL A 72 -0.50 -0.83 -1.33
CA VAL A 72 0.75 -1.48 -0.91
C VAL A 72 0.58 -2.04 0.49
N ARG A 73 0.90 -3.33 0.68
CA ARG A 73 0.94 -4.01 1.98
C ARG A 73 2.35 -4.53 2.25
N ARG A 74 2.84 -4.39 3.49
CA ARG A 74 4.14 -4.94 3.92
C ARG A 74 3.95 -6.37 4.37
N ILE A 75 4.77 -7.28 3.84
CA ILE A 75 4.79 -8.69 4.21
C ILE A 75 6.11 -8.98 4.90
N PRO A 76 6.12 -9.45 6.15
CA PRO A 76 7.36 -9.80 6.84
C PRO A 76 8.01 -11.03 6.17
N ILE A 77 9.31 -10.96 5.90
CA ILE A 77 10.11 -12.10 5.44
C ILE A 77 10.66 -12.85 6.66
N SER A 78 9.76 -13.45 7.44
CA SER A 78 10.16 -14.43 8.46
C SER A 78 10.58 -15.71 7.76
N GLY A 79 11.78 -16.23 8.07
CA GLY A 79 12.44 -17.35 7.39
C GLY A 79 11.75 -18.71 7.52
N GLY A 80 10.55 -18.86 6.96
CA GLY A 80 9.80 -20.11 6.94
C GLY A 80 8.75 -20.08 5.84
N LYS A 81 8.87 -21.03 4.92
CA LYS A 81 7.95 -21.30 3.80
C LYS A 81 6.48 -21.15 4.25
N SER A 82 5.74 -20.20 3.69
CA SER A 82 4.27 -20.20 3.71
C SER A 82 3.73 -19.37 2.56
N SER A 83 3.40 -20.08 1.48
CA SER A 83 2.44 -19.69 0.46
C SER A 83 1.06 -19.42 1.07
N SER A 84 0.34 -18.45 0.48
CA SER A 84 -1.12 -18.28 0.51
C SER A 84 -1.81 -17.86 1.81
N SER A 85 -2.40 -16.66 1.74
CA SER A 85 -3.80 -16.40 2.12
C SER A 85 -4.19 -16.45 3.60
N SER A 86 -4.19 -15.29 4.25
CA SER A 86 -5.23 -14.96 5.23
C SER A 86 -5.81 -13.58 4.95
N LYS A 87 -6.91 -13.63 4.20
CA LYS A 87 -7.91 -12.58 4.05
C LYS A 87 -8.52 -12.32 5.43
N THR A 88 -8.36 -11.12 5.96
CA THR A 88 -9.33 -10.53 6.89
C THR A 88 -9.50 -9.07 6.50
N ASN A 89 -10.62 -8.84 5.81
CA ASN A 89 -11.20 -7.53 5.63
C ASN A 89 -11.48 -6.96 7.02
N ASN A 90 -11.30 -5.66 7.23
CA ASN A 90 -12.26 -4.85 7.98
C ASN A 90 -12.38 -3.50 7.27
N ILE A 91 -13.56 -3.32 6.67
CA ILE A 91 -14.13 -2.04 6.28
C ILE A 91 -14.73 -1.49 7.56
N GLU A 92 -14.26 -0.35 8.04
CA GLU A 92 -15.16 0.59 8.69
C GLU A 92 -14.60 2.01 8.55
N SER A 93 -15.09 2.69 7.51
CA SER A 93 -15.31 4.12 7.60
C SER A 93 -16.36 4.34 8.70
N SER A 94 -15.92 4.76 9.89
CA SER A 94 -16.77 5.40 10.88
C SER A 94 -16.22 6.78 11.16
N ALA A 95 -16.93 7.77 10.63
CA ALA A 95 -16.78 9.15 10.99
C ALA A 95 -17.18 9.36 12.46
N VAL A 96 -16.60 10.41 13.04
CA VAL A 96 -17.01 11.12 14.27
C VAL A 96 -16.64 10.46 15.60
N GLN A 97 -15.49 10.85 16.15
CA GLN A 97 -15.41 11.12 17.59
C GLN A 97 -14.34 12.17 17.94
N PHE A 98 -14.71 13.45 17.86
CA PHE A 98 -14.02 14.52 18.57
C PHE A 98 -14.53 14.53 20.01
N HIS A 99 -13.81 13.92 20.94
CA HIS A 99 -14.04 14.11 22.36
C HIS A 99 -12.73 14.53 23.00
N HIS A 100 -12.61 15.80 23.35
CA HIS A 100 -12.00 16.25 24.61
C HIS A 100 -12.42 17.72 24.81
N ALA A 101 -13.61 17.92 25.38
CA ALA A 101 -13.95 19.15 26.08
C ALA A 101 -14.12 18.79 27.56
N CYS A 102 -13.07 18.98 28.34
CA CYS A 102 -13.10 18.93 29.79
C CYS A 102 -13.74 20.24 30.28
N GLY A 103 -15.03 20.21 30.60
CA GLY A 103 -15.74 21.31 31.24
C GLY A 103 -15.92 21.01 32.72
N ALA A 104 -15.13 21.68 33.56
CA ALA A 104 -15.34 21.70 34.99
C ALA A 104 -16.54 22.62 35.33
N ILE A 105 -17.51 22.11 36.09
CA ILE A 105 -18.37 22.94 36.94
C ILE A 105 -18.58 22.23 38.29
N LYS A 106 -18.12 22.89 39.36
CA LYS A 106 -18.47 22.59 40.75
C LYS A 106 -19.40 23.72 41.21
N ALA A 107 -20.52 23.36 41.81
CA ALA A 107 -21.32 24.22 42.68
C ALA A 107 -21.35 23.56 44.06
#